data_AF-A0A7J9JRB4-F1
#
_entry.id   AF-A0A7J9JRB4-F1
#
_cell.length_a   1.000
_cell.length_b   1.000
_cell.length_c   1.000
_cell.angle_alpha   90.00
_cell.angle_beta   90.00
_cell.angle_gamma   90.00
#
_symmetry.space_group_name_H-M   'P 1'
#
loop_
_entity.id
_entity.type
_entity.pdbx_description
1 polymer ?
#
loop_
_entity_poly.entity_id
_entity_poly.type
_entity_poly.pdbx_seq_one_letter_code
_entity_poly.pdbx_strand_id
1 'polypeptide(L)'
;MQMGLSKVSNIEALVKQIKEEILPDIDPYSFVSASAYDTAWLAMVPADSDQTCPMFKECLEWVVNNQTKEGCWGKCVDAIDTLSATLACVIAIHMWSIGANNIKRGLDFVQENAEKILRKTEDHFPRWFTIIFPGMIELARKVGIQLAFPSQLNAFLLDIFHKRQLLLDTEELISNQYYPPLLSYLEALPPSYDVSERDITMNLNGDGSLFQSPAATASAFMATGNERSLSYLQTVVGRCGNGVPPTFPMDEELIRLCLVNQLQRLGLANHFTHEIEEILVQIYRNYKTLEWLDKASNNIVDVGIQLHKDSLAFRLLRMHGYSISPRHFCWFLNNQEVRAQIEENQGYFTISMLNVYRATDLMFPGENEVEEARSFSRKVLEKITLKDSSLASTGLNKM
;
A
#
# COMPACT_ATOMS: atom_id res chain seq x y z
N MET A 1 37.72 17.45 -20.63
CA MET A 1 38.11 17.29 -19.20
C MET A 1 37.27 18.15 -18.26
N GLN A 2 37.07 19.45 -18.51
CA GLN A 2 36.24 20.34 -17.67
C GLN A 2 34.77 19.91 -17.49
N MET A 3 34.13 19.35 -18.52
CA MET A 3 32.72 18.93 -18.48
C MET A 3 32.46 17.65 -17.65
N GLY A 4 33.51 16.87 -17.35
CA GLY A 4 33.44 15.68 -16.49
C GLY A 4 33.62 16.03 -15.01
N LEU A 5 34.49 17.01 -14.72
CA LEU A 5 34.74 17.51 -13.37
C LEU A 5 33.51 18.21 -12.76
N SER A 6 32.74 18.96 -13.56
CA SER A 6 31.51 19.62 -13.08
C SER A 6 30.39 18.63 -12.74
N LYS A 7 30.32 17.48 -13.43
CA LYS A 7 29.34 16.43 -13.14
C LYS A 7 29.70 15.63 -11.90
N VAL A 8 30.98 15.31 -11.70
CA VAL A 8 31.47 14.61 -10.50
C VAL A 8 31.23 15.45 -9.24
N SER A 9 31.56 16.76 -9.29
CA SER A 9 31.29 17.69 -8.19
C SER A 9 29.80 17.80 -7.85
N ASN A 10 28.90 17.65 -8.84
CA ASN A 10 27.46 17.64 -8.61
C ASN A 10 26.97 16.31 -7.99
N ILE A 11 27.55 15.17 -8.38
CA ILE A 11 27.24 13.87 -7.76
C ILE A 11 27.70 13.85 -6.30
N GLU A 12 28.91 14.34 -5.99
CA GLU A 12 29.40 14.42 -4.62
C GLU A 12 28.53 15.33 -3.76
N ALA A 13 28.04 16.45 -4.32
CA ALA A 13 27.09 17.33 -3.64
C ALA A 13 25.76 16.63 -3.35
N LEU A 14 25.21 15.88 -4.31
CA LEU A 14 23.97 15.11 -4.11
C LEU A 14 24.16 13.96 -3.11
N VAL A 15 25.29 13.26 -3.15
CA VAL A 15 25.61 12.22 -2.17
C VAL A 15 25.73 12.83 -0.78
N LYS A 16 26.44 13.96 -0.66
CA LYS A 16 26.55 14.71 0.60
C LYS A 16 25.19 15.15 1.10
N GLN A 17 24.31 15.64 0.22
CA GLN A 17 22.93 15.98 0.54
C GLN A 17 22.18 14.78 1.10
N ILE A 18 22.23 13.61 0.44
CA ILE A 18 21.60 12.39 0.95
C ILE A 18 22.25 11.95 2.28
N LYS A 19 23.56 12.11 2.47
CA LYS A 19 24.19 11.73 3.74
C LYS A 19 23.83 12.64 4.89
N GLU A 20 23.85 13.95 4.68
CA GLU A 20 23.66 14.94 5.74
C GLU A 20 22.18 15.21 5.99
N GLU A 21 21.35 15.14 4.96
CA GLU A 21 19.91 15.42 5.03
C GLU A 21 19.05 14.18 5.09
N ILE A 22 19.56 12.95 4.82
CA ILE A 22 18.72 11.74 4.63
C ILE A 22 18.99 10.58 5.64
N LEU A 23 20.17 10.44 6.26
CA LEU A 23 20.55 9.18 6.93
C LEU A 23 20.84 9.17 8.46
N PRO A 24 21.36 10.23 9.12
CA PRO A 24 21.86 10.09 10.51
C PRO A 24 20.80 10.14 11.61
N ASP A 25 19.69 10.88 11.42
CA ASP A 25 18.66 11.14 12.45
C ASP A 25 17.21 11.05 11.90
N ILE A 26 17.03 10.42 10.74
CA ILE A 26 15.76 10.53 10.03
C ILE A 26 14.69 9.58 10.51
N ASP A 27 13.55 10.20 10.80
CA ASP A 27 12.28 9.52 10.94
C ASP A 27 12.01 8.70 9.67
N PRO A 28 11.96 7.35 9.73
CA PRO A 28 11.79 6.50 8.56
C PRO A 28 10.58 6.86 7.71
N TYR A 29 9.56 7.49 8.31
CA TYR A 29 8.37 7.96 7.60
C TYR A 29 8.65 9.03 6.54
N SER A 30 9.79 9.72 6.56
CA SER A 30 10.17 10.67 5.50
C SER A 30 10.38 9.99 4.14
N PHE A 31 10.66 8.68 4.13
CA PHE A 31 10.83 7.87 2.93
C PHE A 31 9.53 7.23 2.45
N VAL A 32 8.49 7.31 3.25
CA VAL A 32 7.20 6.69 2.94
C VAL A 32 6.47 7.58 1.96
N SER A 33 6.09 7.01 0.82
CA SER A 33 5.27 7.72 -0.16
C SER A 33 3.86 7.92 0.40
N ALA A 34 3.33 9.14 0.27
CA ALA A 34 1.95 9.41 0.62
C ALA A 34 0.96 8.61 -0.23
N SER A 35 -0.12 8.16 0.40
CA SER A 35 -1.31 7.65 -0.26
C SER A 35 -2.23 8.81 -0.57
N ALA A 36 -2.47 9.05 -1.86
CA ALA A 36 -3.41 10.09 -2.27
C ALA A 36 -4.85 9.79 -1.84
N TYR A 37 -5.23 8.51 -1.80
CA TYR A 37 -6.54 8.07 -1.33
C TYR A 37 -6.76 8.42 0.14
N ASP A 38 -5.83 8.02 1.02
CA ASP A 38 -5.93 8.29 2.45
C ASP A 38 -5.79 9.78 2.78
N THR A 39 -4.88 10.48 2.08
CA THR A 39 -4.72 11.93 2.24
C THR A 39 -6.00 12.67 1.86
N ALA A 40 -6.71 12.23 0.81
CA ALA A 40 -7.99 12.80 0.44
C ALA A 40 -9.07 12.54 1.51
N TRP A 41 -9.09 11.35 2.13
CA TRP A 41 -10.01 11.06 3.23
C TRP A 41 -9.81 11.95 4.45
N LEU A 42 -8.55 12.22 4.83
CA LEU A 42 -8.26 13.19 5.88
C LEU A 42 -8.63 14.61 5.47
N ALA A 43 -8.41 14.98 4.21
CA ALA A 43 -8.80 16.28 3.68
C ALA A 43 -10.32 16.51 3.71
N MET A 44 -11.15 15.46 3.75
CA MET A 44 -12.61 15.56 3.84
C MET A 44 -13.13 15.78 5.27
N VAL A 45 -12.29 15.64 6.30
CA VAL A 45 -12.72 15.78 7.71
C VAL A 45 -13.04 17.25 8.02
N PRO A 46 -14.27 17.60 8.43
CA PRO A 46 -14.64 18.98 8.75
C PRO A 46 -14.14 19.40 10.14
N ALA A 47 -13.71 20.67 10.27
CA ALA A 47 -13.26 21.22 11.55
C ALA A 47 -14.41 21.57 12.51
N ASP A 48 -15.59 21.86 11.97
CA ASP A 48 -16.78 22.27 12.71
C ASP A 48 -18.04 21.58 12.16
N SER A 49 -19.14 21.66 12.91
CA SER A 49 -20.45 21.14 12.49
C SER A 49 -20.99 21.81 11.23
N ASP A 50 -20.54 23.04 10.99
CA ASP A 50 -20.99 23.88 9.88
C ASP A 50 -20.25 23.55 8.56
N GLN A 51 -19.28 22.62 8.62
CA GLN A 51 -18.48 22.12 7.49
C GLN A 51 -17.88 23.25 6.65
N THR A 52 -17.38 24.30 7.32
CA THR A 52 -16.89 25.50 6.63
C THR A 52 -15.44 25.40 6.19
N CYS A 53 -14.64 24.58 6.89
CA CYS A 53 -13.25 24.37 6.56
C CYS A 53 -12.76 22.95 6.95
N PRO A 54 -11.74 22.44 6.25
CA PRO A 54 -11.13 21.16 6.59
C PRO A 54 -10.35 21.27 7.91
N MET A 55 -10.43 20.22 8.72
CA MET A 55 -9.65 20.06 9.94
C MET A 55 -8.15 19.91 9.63
N PHE A 56 -7.81 19.12 8.61
CA PHE A 56 -6.45 18.86 8.16
C PHE A 56 -6.16 19.62 6.87
N LYS A 57 -5.86 20.92 7.00
CA LYS A 57 -5.62 21.82 5.86
C LYS A 57 -4.42 21.39 5.01
N GLU A 58 -3.39 20.88 5.66
CA GLU A 58 -2.16 20.41 5.00
C GLU A 58 -2.45 19.24 4.04
N CYS A 59 -3.40 18.36 4.40
CA CYS A 59 -3.84 17.26 3.53
C CYS A 59 -4.56 17.79 2.28
N LEU A 60 -5.43 18.80 2.43
CA LEU A 60 -6.13 19.40 1.29
C LEU A 60 -5.16 20.14 0.35
N GLU A 61 -4.22 20.91 0.92
CA GLU A 61 -3.15 21.56 0.16
C GLU A 61 -2.31 20.56 -0.60
N TRP A 62 -1.95 19.43 0.04
CA TRP A 62 -1.24 18.35 -0.63
C TRP A 62 -2.05 17.80 -1.82
N VAL A 63 -3.34 17.52 -1.63
CA VAL A 63 -4.22 17.00 -2.71
C VAL A 63 -4.25 17.96 -3.89
N VAL A 64 -4.42 19.26 -3.66
CA VAL A 64 -4.47 20.27 -4.74
C VAL A 64 -3.15 20.35 -5.50
N ASN A 65 -2.02 20.24 -4.80
CA ASN A 65 -0.69 20.48 -5.36
C ASN A 65 -0.01 19.24 -5.96
N ASN A 66 -0.55 18.04 -5.74
CA ASN A 66 0.07 16.77 -6.18
C ASN A 66 -0.69 16.04 -7.31
N GLN A 67 -1.56 16.75 -8.05
CA GLN A 67 -2.16 16.19 -9.27
C GLN A 67 -1.11 16.02 -10.36
N THR A 68 -1.07 14.86 -11.01
CA THR A 68 -0.15 14.59 -12.13
C THR A 68 -0.48 15.45 -13.35
N LYS A 69 0.39 15.44 -14.37
CA LYS A 69 0.14 16.15 -15.63
C LYS A 69 -1.04 15.54 -16.39
N GLU A 70 -1.19 14.23 -16.27
CA GLU A 70 -2.25 13.40 -16.82
C GLU A 70 -3.60 13.61 -16.13
N GLY A 71 -3.63 14.33 -15.00
CA GLY A 71 -4.87 14.68 -14.28
C GLY A 71 -5.25 13.70 -13.18
N CYS A 72 -4.46 12.67 -12.92
CA CYS A 72 -4.73 11.67 -11.90
C CYS A 72 -3.98 11.92 -10.58
N TRP A 73 -4.35 11.16 -9.56
CA TRP A 73 -3.58 10.98 -8.34
C TRP A 73 -3.31 9.50 -8.14
N GLY A 74 -2.05 9.16 -7.88
CA GLY A 74 -1.58 7.78 -7.79
C GLY A 74 -0.15 7.66 -8.27
N LYS A 75 0.51 6.56 -7.93
CA LYS A 75 1.92 6.35 -8.26
C LYS A 75 2.12 5.94 -9.72
N CYS A 76 1.15 5.23 -10.30
CA CYS A 76 1.25 4.69 -11.65
C CYS A 76 -0.05 4.92 -12.43
N VAL A 77 0.03 5.72 -13.49
CA VAL A 77 -1.13 6.15 -14.31
C VAL A 77 -1.98 4.98 -14.82
N ASP A 78 -1.37 3.82 -15.07
CA ASP A 78 -2.05 2.63 -15.62
C ASP A 78 -2.56 1.65 -14.55
N ALA A 79 -2.43 1.96 -13.25
CA ALA A 79 -2.80 1.07 -12.16
C ALA A 79 -4.20 1.37 -11.59
N ILE A 80 -4.87 0.33 -11.07
CA ILE A 80 -6.23 0.43 -10.54
C ILE A 80 -6.37 1.35 -9.32
N ASP A 81 -5.32 1.42 -8.49
CA ASP A 81 -5.25 2.31 -7.32
C ASP A 81 -5.48 3.78 -7.68
N THR A 82 -5.01 4.17 -8.87
CA THR A 82 -5.11 5.53 -9.39
C THR A 82 -6.54 5.94 -9.68
N LEU A 83 -7.44 5.01 -10.04
CA LEU A 83 -8.86 5.32 -10.23
C LEU A 83 -9.53 5.72 -8.91
N SER A 84 -9.38 4.88 -7.87
CA SER A 84 -9.95 5.15 -6.55
C SER A 84 -9.33 6.38 -5.89
N ALA A 85 -8.01 6.54 -5.98
CA ALA A 85 -7.30 7.70 -5.44
C ALA A 85 -7.70 9.00 -6.16
N THR A 86 -7.85 8.97 -7.49
CA THR A 86 -8.30 10.15 -8.26
C THR A 86 -9.72 10.53 -7.88
N LEU A 87 -10.64 9.57 -7.76
CA LEU A 87 -12.01 9.86 -7.31
C LEU A 87 -12.03 10.45 -5.90
N ALA A 88 -11.29 9.87 -4.95
CA ALA A 88 -11.21 10.39 -3.58
C ALA A 88 -10.67 11.84 -3.57
N CYS A 89 -9.61 12.13 -4.32
CA CYS A 89 -9.05 13.48 -4.42
C CYS A 89 -10.03 14.47 -5.05
N VAL A 90 -10.74 14.07 -6.12
CA VAL A 90 -11.76 14.91 -6.76
C VAL A 90 -12.92 15.21 -5.79
N ILE A 91 -13.38 14.22 -5.03
CA ILE A 91 -14.42 14.38 -3.99
C ILE A 91 -13.94 15.37 -2.92
N ALA A 92 -12.73 15.20 -2.40
CA ALA A 92 -12.16 16.09 -1.39
C ALA A 92 -12.10 17.54 -1.87
N ILE A 93 -11.59 17.79 -3.08
CA ILE A 93 -11.54 19.13 -3.68
C ILE A 93 -12.95 19.71 -3.88
N HIS A 94 -13.90 18.87 -4.32
CA HIS A 94 -15.28 19.28 -4.56
C HIS A 94 -16.01 19.68 -3.27
N MET A 95 -15.83 18.93 -2.17
CA MET A 95 -16.46 19.22 -0.88
C MET A 95 -16.16 20.64 -0.40
N TRP A 96 -14.96 21.15 -0.66
CA TRP A 96 -14.53 22.48 -0.24
C TRP A 96 -14.73 23.56 -1.31
N SER A 97 -15.38 23.23 -2.43
CA SER A 97 -15.65 24.15 -3.55
C SER A 97 -14.40 24.89 -4.07
N ILE A 98 -13.24 24.21 -4.07
CA ILE A 98 -11.98 24.74 -4.57
C ILE A 98 -11.55 23.99 -5.86
N GLY A 99 -10.50 24.47 -6.53
CA GLY A 99 -9.79 23.68 -7.54
C GLY A 99 -10.63 23.14 -8.71
N ALA A 100 -11.55 23.95 -9.27
CA ALA A 100 -12.43 23.50 -10.37
C ALA A 100 -11.69 22.89 -11.57
N ASN A 101 -10.49 23.39 -11.89
CA ASN A 101 -9.64 22.81 -12.93
C ASN A 101 -9.08 21.43 -12.55
N ASN A 102 -8.72 21.22 -11.28
CA ASN A 102 -8.27 19.93 -10.77
C ASN A 102 -9.39 18.89 -10.87
N ILE A 103 -10.61 19.25 -10.46
CA ILE A 103 -11.82 18.42 -10.55
C ILE A 103 -12.02 17.98 -12.00
N LYS A 104 -12.08 18.93 -12.93
CA LYS A 104 -12.30 18.65 -14.36
C LYS A 104 -11.27 17.67 -14.89
N ARG A 105 -9.98 17.93 -14.67
CA ARG A 105 -8.88 17.07 -15.14
C ARG A 105 -8.93 15.66 -14.55
N GLY A 106 -9.31 15.53 -13.27
CA GLY A 106 -9.48 14.23 -12.63
C GLY A 106 -10.63 13.42 -13.20
N LEU A 107 -11.76 14.07 -13.47
CA LEU A 107 -12.91 13.45 -14.12
C LEU A 107 -12.62 13.06 -15.57
N ASP A 108 -11.98 13.95 -16.34
CA ASP A 108 -11.53 13.67 -17.71
C ASP A 108 -10.60 12.45 -17.72
N PHE A 109 -9.63 12.38 -16.79
CA PHE A 109 -8.73 11.23 -16.65
C PHE A 109 -9.49 9.91 -16.41
N VAL A 110 -10.41 9.89 -15.43
CA VAL A 110 -11.20 8.69 -15.11
C VAL A 110 -12.05 8.26 -16.31
N GLN A 111 -12.71 9.21 -16.97
CA GLN A 111 -13.54 8.93 -18.15
C GLN A 111 -12.72 8.33 -19.31
N GLU A 112 -11.54 8.87 -19.57
CA GLU A 112 -10.69 8.44 -20.69
C GLU A 112 -9.94 7.13 -20.41
N ASN A 113 -9.58 6.84 -19.16
CA ASN A 113 -8.64 5.77 -18.83
C ASN A 113 -9.27 4.59 -18.08
N ALA A 114 -10.45 4.73 -17.46
CA ALA A 114 -11.04 3.65 -16.66
C ALA A 114 -11.24 2.35 -17.47
N GLU A 115 -11.68 2.42 -18.73
CA GLU A 115 -11.85 1.23 -19.58
C GLU A 115 -10.54 0.49 -19.79
N LYS A 116 -9.48 1.23 -20.15
CA LYS A 116 -8.16 0.66 -20.39
C LYS A 116 -7.58 0.05 -19.12
N ILE A 117 -7.67 0.75 -17.98
CA ILE A 117 -7.12 0.31 -16.70
C ILE A 117 -7.86 -0.93 -16.19
N LEU A 118 -9.20 -0.92 -16.22
CA LEU A 118 -10.01 -2.04 -15.74
C LEU A 118 -9.80 -3.29 -16.62
N ARG A 119 -9.71 -3.14 -17.94
CA ARG A 119 -9.44 -4.28 -18.85
C ARG A 119 -8.06 -4.91 -18.67
N LYS A 120 -7.06 -4.12 -18.26
CA LYS A 120 -5.70 -4.63 -17.99
C LYS A 120 -5.64 -5.52 -16.74
N THR A 121 -6.62 -5.44 -15.85
CA THR A 121 -6.54 -6.04 -14.50
C THR A 121 -7.15 -7.45 -14.42
N GLU A 122 -7.43 -8.09 -15.57
CA GLU A 122 -8.04 -9.43 -15.69
C GLU A 122 -9.42 -9.56 -15.00
N ASP A 123 -10.07 -10.73 -15.14
CA ASP A 123 -11.45 -11.00 -14.68
C ASP A 123 -11.64 -10.98 -13.14
N HIS A 124 -10.55 -10.81 -12.36
CA HIS A 124 -10.57 -10.89 -10.89
C HIS A 124 -9.84 -9.70 -10.26
N PHE A 125 -10.59 -8.63 -9.96
CA PHE A 125 -10.08 -7.51 -9.19
C PHE A 125 -9.68 -7.94 -7.77
N PRO A 126 -8.60 -7.36 -7.21
CA PRO A 126 -8.27 -7.55 -5.79
C PRO A 126 -9.46 -7.18 -4.90
N ARG A 127 -9.65 -7.93 -3.81
CA ARG A 127 -10.76 -7.74 -2.86
C ARG A 127 -10.93 -6.28 -2.42
N TRP A 128 -9.84 -5.61 -2.04
CA TRP A 128 -9.87 -4.21 -1.62
C TRP A 128 -10.42 -3.28 -2.71
N PHE A 129 -10.09 -3.51 -3.98
CA PHE A 129 -10.53 -2.66 -5.09
C PHE A 129 -12.02 -2.88 -5.37
N THR A 130 -12.47 -4.13 -5.30
CA THR A 130 -13.88 -4.49 -5.42
C THR A 130 -14.75 -3.80 -4.36
N ILE A 131 -14.20 -3.56 -3.16
CA ILE A 131 -14.90 -2.82 -2.09
C ILE A 131 -14.80 -1.30 -2.30
N ILE A 132 -13.58 -0.78 -2.47
CA ILE A 132 -13.30 0.66 -2.48
C ILE A 132 -13.85 1.36 -3.71
N PHE A 133 -13.63 0.82 -4.91
CA PHE A 133 -13.93 1.56 -6.14
C PHE A 133 -15.42 1.86 -6.33
N PRO A 134 -16.35 0.90 -6.14
CA PRO A 134 -17.79 1.20 -6.12
C PRO A 134 -18.18 2.18 -5.01
N GLY A 135 -17.57 2.07 -3.82
CA GLY A 135 -17.80 2.99 -2.71
C GLY A 135 -17.45 4.44 -3.07
N MET A 136 -16.34 4.65 -3.79
CA MET A 136 -15.96 5.98 -4.28
C MET A 136 -16.92 6.52 -5.34
N ILE A 137 -17.43 5.65 -6.23
CA ILE A 137 -18.44 6.03 -7.22
C ILE A 137 -19.75 6.48 -6.54
N GLU A 138 -20.19 5.74 -5.51
CA GLU A 138 -21.37 6.07 -4.71
C GLU A 138 -21.18 7.39 -3.96
N LEU A 139 -20.01 7.58 -3.33
CA LEU A 139 -19.69 8.80 -2.61
C LEU A 139 -19.66 10.02 -3.54
N ALA A 140 -19.02 9.90 -4.72
CA ALA A 140 -18.99 10.96 -5.73
C ALA A 140 -20.41 11.40 -6.13
N ARG A 141 -21.31 10.43 -6.39
CA ARG A 141 -22.71 10.73 -6.72
C ARG A 141 -23.45 11.39 -5.54
N LYS A 142 -23.21 10.93 -4.31
CA LYS A 142 -23.81 11.48 -3.09
C LYS A 142 -23.45 12.96 -2.90
N VAL A 143 -22.22 13.35 -3.23
CA VAL A 143 -21.78 14.75 -3.12
C VAL A 143 -22.14 15.60 -4.35
N GLY A 144 -22.83 15.04 -5.36
CA GLY A 144 -23.29 15.78 -6.54
C GLY A 144 -22.35 15.78 -7.74
N ILE A 145 -21.29 14.97 -7.74
CA ILE A 145 -20.41 14.79 -8.89
C ILE A 145 -21.04 13.84 -9.90
N GLN A 146 -21.22 14.32 -11.13
CA GLN A 146 -21.69 13.48 -12.23
C GLN A 146 -20.51 12.72 -12.85
N LEU A 147 -20.53 11.39 -12.71
CA LEU A 147 -19.57 10.49 -13.34
C LEU A 147 -20.12 9.99 -14.67
N ALA A 148 -19.45 10.37 -15.76
CA ALA A 148 -19.74 9.86 -17.10
C ALA A 148 -18.74 8.76 -17.45
N PHE A 149 -19.17 7.50 -17.40
CA PHE A 149 -18.38 6.38 -17.87
C PHE A 149 -18.75 6.03 -19.32
N PRO A 150 -17.78 5.63 -20.17
CA PRO A 150 -18.07 5.06 -21.49
C PRO A 150 -19.06 3.89 -21.38
N SER A 151 -19.97 3.75 -22.34
CA SER A 151 -21.01 2.70 -22.32
C SER A 151 -20.41 1.28 -22.29
N GLN A 152 -19.20 1.12 -22.82
CA GLN A 152 -18.40 -0.10 -22.79
C GLN A 152 -18.03 -0.56 -21.37
N LEU A 153 -18.02 0.35 -20.39
CA LEU A 153 -17.75 0.03 -18.98
C LEU A 153 -18.98 -0.45 -18.22
N ASN A 154 -20.19 -0.31 -18.75
CA ASN A 154 -21.41 -0.64 -18.01
C ASN A 154 -21.42 -2.09 -17.51
N ALA A 155 -21.01 -3.04 -18.36
CA ALA A 155 -20.92 -4.44 -17.96
C ALA A 155 -19.87 -4.67 -16.85
N PHE A 156 -18.69 -4.04 -16.95
CA PHE A 156 -17.65 -4.11 -15.92
C PHE A 156 -18.10 -3.51 -14.59
N LEU A 157 -18.73 -2.34 -14.62
CA LEU A 157 -19.24 -1.70 -13.42
C LEU A 157 -20.34 -2.57 -12.78
N LEU A 158 -21.28 -3.09 -13.56
CA LEU A 158 -22.30 -4.01 -13.04
C LEU A 158 -21.68 -5.25 -12.38
N ASP A 159 -20.67 -5.86 -13.00
CA ASP A 159 -19.95 -7.01 -12.44
C ASP A 159 -19.22 -6.66 -11.12
N ILE A 160 -18.48 -5.56 -11.07
CA ILE A 160 -17.78 -5.13 -9.85
C ILE A 160 -18.77 -4.84 -8.72
N PHE A 161 -19.87 -4.12 -9.02
CA PHE A 161 -20.91 -3.85 -8.02
C PHE A 161 -21.58 -5.15 -7.53
N HIS A 162 -21.83 -6.11 -8.42
CA HIS A 162 -22.37 -7.42 -8.04
C HIS A 162 -21.40 -8.20 -7.16
N LYS A 163 -20.11 -8.24 -7.54
CA LYS A 163 -19.04 -8.87 -6.74
C LYS A 163 -18.91 -8.21 -5.37
N ARG A 164 -18.97 -6.87 -5.28
CA ARG A 164 -18.97 -6.15 -4.00
C ARG A 164 -20.15 -6.57 -3.13
N GLN A 165 -21.36 -6.63 -3.70
CA GLN A 165 -22.53 -7.05 -2.94
C GLN A 165 -22.36 -8.48 -2.41
N LEU A 166 -21.84 -9.41 -3.22
CA LEU A 166 -21.55 -10.76 -2.77
C LEU A 166 -20.57 -10.78 -1.58
N LEU A 167 -19.51 -9.96 -1.61
CA LEU A 167 -18.57 -9.85 -0.48
C LEU A 167 -19.27 -9.32 0.77
N LEU A 168 -20.09 -8.29 0.63
CA LEU A 168 -20.85 -7.69 1.73
C LEU A 168 -21.88 -8.66 2.35
N ASP A 169 -22.46 -9.54 1.54
CA ASP A 169 -23.46 -10.53 1.98
C ASP A 169 -22.84 -11.79 2.61
N THR A 170 -21.62 -12.13 2.21
CA THR A 170 -20.96 -13.39 2.60
C THR A 170 -19.93 -13.23 3.72
N GLU A 171 -19.30 -12.07 3.85
CA GLU A 171 -18.24 -11.86 4.82
C GLU A 171 -18.74 -11.22 6.12
N GLU A 172 -18.10 -11.60 7.23
CA GLU A 172 -18.36 -10.99 8.53
C GLU A 172 -17.75 -9.56 8.61
N LEU A 173 -18.49 -8.67 9.27
CA LEU A 173 -18.09 -7.27 9.43
C LEU A 173 -16.78 -7.10 10.21
N ILE A 174 -16.63 -7.85 11.30
CA ILE A 174 -15.62 -7.62 12.35
C ILE A 174 -14.50 -8.66 12.33
N SER A 175 -14.83 -9.92 12.07
CA SER A 175 -13.87 -11.03 12.18
C SER A 175 -13.64 -11.66 10.83
N ASN A 176 -12.41 -11.56 10.34
CA ASN A 176 -11.96 -12.38 9.23
C ASN A 176 -10.56 -12.89 9.56
N GLN A 177 -10.39 -14.21 9.60
CA GLN A 177 -9.12 -14.85 9.94
C GLN A 177 -8.05 -14.65 8.87
N TYR A 178 -8.47 -14.40 7.63
CA TYR A 178 -7.62 -14.41 6.45
C TYR A 178 -7.44 -13.02 5.85
N TYR A 179 -8.52 -12.26 5.70
CA TYR A 179 -8.51 -10.93 5.10
C TYR A 179 -8.71 -9.83 6.13
N PRO A 180 -8.36 -8.56 5.81
CA PRO A 180 -8.85 -7.43 6.58
C PRO A 180 -10.39 -7.46 6.64
N PRO A 181 -10.99 -7.36 7.84
CA PRO A 181 -12.44 -7.42 8.01
C PRO A 181 -13.13 -6.30 7.23
N LEU A 182 -14.41 -6.44 6.86
CA LEU A 182 -15.11 -5.41 6.08
C LEU A 182 -15.05 -4.03 6.75
N LEU A 183 -15.05 -3.99 8.09
CA LEU A 183 -14.93 -2.76 8.86
C LEU A 183 -13.61 -2.00 8.63
N SER A 184 -12.56 -2.66 8.13
CA SER A 184 -11.31 -1.99 7.70
C SER A 184 -11.46 -1.12 6.46
N TYR A 185 -12.60 -1.22 5.77
CA TYR A 185 -12.99 -0.40 4.62
C TYR A 185 -14.22 0.47 4.94
N LEU A 186 -14.40 0.84 6.22
CA LEU A 186 -15.57 1.59 6.70
C LEU A 186 -15.93 2.79 5.81
N GLU A 187 -14.92 3.49 5.30
CA GLU A 187 -15.06 4.66 4.44
C GLU A 187 -15.67 4.35 3.06
N ALA A 188 -15.60 3.08 2.64
CA ALA A 188 -16.13 2.59 1.38
C ALA A 188 -17.33 1.65 1.55
N LEU A 189 -17.88 1.48 2.74
CA LEU A 189 -19.13 0.72 2.93
C LEU A 189 -20.34 1.56 2.49
N PRO A 190 -21.36 0.96 1.84
CA PRO A 190 -22.51 1.71 1.39
C PRO A 190 -23.35 2.18 2.60
N PRO A 191 -24.04 3.33 2.53
CA PRO A 191 -24.87 3.81 3.64
C PRO A 191 -26.01 2.87 4.04
N SER A 192 -26.38 1.92 3.18
CA SER A 192 -27.36 0.87 3.46
C SER A 192 -26.81 -0.28 4.30
N TYR A 193 -25.49 -0.37 4.48
CA TYR A 193 -24.86 -1.37 5.32
C TYR A 193 -24.89 -0.88 6.77
N ASP A 194 -25.62 -1.60 7.63
CA ASP A 194 -25.82 -1.20 9.03
C ASP A 194 -24.54 -1.42 9.83
N VAL A 195 -23.81 -0.33 10.10
CA VAL A 195 -22.63 -0.32 10.98
C VAL A 195 -22.95 0.58 12.16
N SER A 196 -23.02 0.01 13.36
CA SER A 196 -23.31 0.79 14.56
C SER A 196 -22.06 1.54 15.04
N GLU A 197 -22.26 2.69 15.70
CA GLU A 197 -21.19 3.40 16.41
C GLU A 197 -20.47 2.51 17.44
N ARG A 198 -21.21 1.55 18.02
CA ARG A 198 -20.66 0.56 18.93
C ARG A 198 -19.69 -0.39 18.22
N ASP A 199 -20.02 -0.86 17.01
CA ASP A 199 -19.14 -1.73 16.23
C ASP A 199 -17.82 -1.01 15.88
N ILE A 200 -17.90 0.27 15.50
CA ILE A 200 -16.72 1.10 15.24
C ILE A 200 -15.88 1.24 16.52
N THR A 201 -16.50 1.67 17.62
CA THR A 201 -15.78 1.99 18.87
C THR A 201 -15.14 0.77 19.52
N MET A 202 -15.78 -0.41 19.42
CA MET A 202 -15.26 -1.67 19.97
C MET A 202 -14.07 -2.24 19.19
N ASN A 203 -13.88 -1.82 17.93
CA ASN A 203 -12.81 -2.32 17.06
C ASN A 203 -11.69 -1.30 16.82
N LEU A 204 -11.68 -0.19 17.57
CA LEU A 204 -10.52 0.71 17.58
C LEU A 204 -9.34 0.03 18.27
N ASN A 205 -8.18 0.12 17.63
CA ASN A 205 -6.91 -0.29 18.22
C ASN A 205 -6.56 0.56 19.44
N GLY A 206 -5.56 0.10 20.21
CA GLY A 206 -5.07 0.82 21.39
C GLY A 206 -4.56 2.23 21.08
N ASP A 207 -4.10 2.48 19.85
CA ASP A 207 -3.67 3.79 19.35
C ASP A 207 -4.81 4.69 18.84
N GLY A 208 -6.05 4.20 18.82
CA GLY A 208 -7.23 4.92 18.33
C GLY A 208 -7.52 4.73 16.84
N SER A 209 -6.68 4.00 16.12
CA SER A 209 -6.90 3.68 14.70
C SER A 209 -7.99 2.63 14.50
N LEU A 210 -8.69 2.72 13.38
CA LEU A 210 -9.49 1.62 12.87
C LEU A 210 -8.62 0.81 11.89
N PHE A 211 -8.12 -0.35 12.35
CA PHE A 211 -7.22 -1.24 11.60
C PHE A 211 -5.98 -0.56 11.01
N GLN A 212 -5.40 0.43 11.70
CA GLN A 212 -4.20 1.18 11.25
C GLN A 212 -4.37 1.85 9.87
N SER A 213 -5.60 2.04 9.39
CA SER A 213 -5.93 2.70 8.13
C SER A 213 -6.34 4.16 8.40
N PRO A 214 -5.59 5.16 7.91
CA PRO A 214 -5.98 6.56 8.06
C PRO A 214 -7.33 6.89 7.42
N ALA A 215 -7.63 6.36 6.23
CA ALA A 215 -8.94 6.56 5.60
C ALA A 215 -10.11 6.00 6.43
N ALA A 216 -10.00 4.75 6.89
CA ALA A 216 -11.04 4.12 7.70
C ALA A 216 -11.19 4.84 9.05
N THR A 217 -10.08 5.30 9.64
CA THR A 217 -10.10 6.06 10.90
C THR A 217 -10.71 7.45 10.72
N ALA A 218 -10.47 8.12 9.59
CA ALA A 218 -11.13 9.39 9.26
C ALA A 218 -12.65 9.21 9.14
N SER A 219 -13.10 8.15 8.46
CA SER A 219 -14.53 7.79 8.41
C SER A 219 -15.10 7.48 9.80
N ALA A 220 -14.38 6.70 10.60
CA ALA A 220 -14.77 6.39 11.98
C ALA A 220 -14.92 7.64 12.84
N PHE A 221 -13.98 8.57 12.74
CA PHE A 221 -14.04 9.85 13.45
C PHE A 221 -15.24 10.68 12.99
N MET A 222 -15.48 10.80 11.68
CA MET A 222 -16.65 11.54 11.16
C MET A 222 -17.98 10.92 11.59
N ALA A 223 -18.04 9.60 11.78
CA ALA A 223 -19.24 8.90 12.21
C ALA A 223 -19.50 8.98 13.72
N THR A 224 -18.45 9.08 14.55
CA THR A 224 -18.55 8.87 16.01
C THR A 224 -18.06 10.05 16.86
N GLY A 225 -17.27 10.96 16.30
CA GLY A 225 -16.58 12.02 17.05
C GLY A 225 -15.54 11.50 18.04
N ASN A 226 -15.08 10.25 17.92
CA ASN A 226 -14.20 9.62 18.91
C ASN A 226 -12.84 10.33 19.04
N GLU A 227 -12.51 10.82 20.24
CA GLU A 227 -11.28 11.58 20.50
C GLU A 227 -10.00 10.76 20.28
N ARG A 228 -10.03 9.42 20.47
CA ARG A 228 -8.85 8.58 20.21
C ARG A 228 -8.55 8.50 18.72
N SER A 229 -9.59 8.38 17.89
CA SER A 229 -9.44 8.42 16.43
C SER A 229 -8.91 9.78 15.97
N LEU A 230 -9.37 10.88 16.56
CA LEU A 230 -8.82 12.21 16.29
C LEU A 230 -7.33 12.29 16.66
N SER A 231 -6.96 11.82 17.86
CA SER A 231 -5.56 11.81 18.32
C SER A 231 -4.66 10.98 17.39
N TYR A 232 -5.16 9.86 16.88
CA TYR A 232 -4.45 9.07 15.89
C TYR A 232 -4.22 9.89 14.60
N LEU A 233 -5.28 10.46 14.01
CA LEU A 233 -5.17 11.23 12.76
C LEU A 233 -4.22 12.43 12.90
N GLN A 234 -4.28 13.16 14.01
CA GLN A 234 -3.34 14.24 14.32
C GLN A 234 -1.90 13.73 14.41
N THR A 235 -1.68 12.54 14.98
CA THR A 235 -0.35 11.91 15.04
C THR A 235 0.16 11.56 13.65
N VAL A 236 -0.69 11.00 12.78
CA VAL A 236 -0.30 10.64 11.40
C VAL A 236 0.09 11.90 10.63
N VAL A 237 -0.72 12.96 10.68
CA VAL A 237 -0.43 14.23 9.99
C VAL A 237 0.82 14.91 10.55
N GLY A 238 0.96 14.93 11.89
CA GLY A 238 2.12 15.54 12.53
C GLY A 238 3.44 14.84 12.21
N ARG A 239 3.40 13.53 11.96
CA ARG A 239 4.59 12.74 11.60
C ARG A 239 4.85 12.71 10.09
N CYS A 240 3.83 12.91 9.26
CA CYS A 240 3.92 12.87 7.80
C CYS A 240 3.65 14.26 7.19
N GLY A 241 4.71 15.04 6.98
CA GLY A 241 4.58 16.43 6.50
C GLY A 241 4.15 16.63 5.04
N ASN A 242 4.01 15.57 4.24
CA ASN A 242 3.71 15.64 2.81
C ASN A 242 2.66 14.60 2.38
N GLY A 243 1.49 14.63 3.03
CA GLY A 243 0.44 13.62 2.86
C GLY A 243 0.68 12.40 3.75
N VAL A 244 -0.37 11.60 3.95
CA VAL A 244 -0.35 10.47 4.90
C VAL A 244 -0.16 9.13 4.19
N PRO A 245 0.45 8.12 4.83
CA PRO A 245 0.60 6.78 4.26
C PRO A 245 -0.74 6.02 4.21
N PRO A 246 -0.81 4.90 3.48
CA PRO A 246 -1.99 4.03 3.48
C PRO A 246 -2.16 3.21 4.76
N THR A 247 -1.12 3.14 5.59
CA THR A 247 -1.17 2.47 6.90
C THR A 247 -0.22 3.14 7.88
N PHE A 248 -0.61 3.24 9.15
CA PHE A 248 0.21 3.82 10.22
C PHE A 248 -0.12 3.18 11.58
N PRO A 249 0.87 2.88 12.43
CA PRO A 249 2.31 2.95 12.16
C PRO A 249 2.77 1.82 11.22
N MET A 250 3.78 2.12 10.40
CA MET A 250 4.53 1.15 9.60
C MET A 250 5.72 0.59 10.39
N ASP A 251 6.15 -0.62 10.04
CA ASP A 251 7.38 -1.22 10.56
C ASP A 251 8.61 -0.42 10.10
N GLU A 252 9.21 0.31 11.04
CA GLU A 252 10.36 1.17 10.75
C GLU A 252 11.61 0.38 10.30
N GLU A 253 11.80 -0.87 10.73
CA GLU A 253 12.90 -1.70 10.24
C GLU A 253 12.67 -2.11 8.79
N LEU A 254 11.43 -2.44 8.43
CA LEU A 254 11.08 -2.73 7.04
C LEU A 254 11.33 -1.52 6.14
N ILE A 255 11.02 -0.30 6.60
CA ILE A 255 11.33 0.92 5.85
C ILE A 255 12.84 1.05 5.62
N ARG A 256 13.66 0.86 6.68
CA ARG A 256 15.12 0.92 6.58
C ARG A 256 15.70 -0.18 5.67
N LEU A 257 15.17 -1.41 5.73
CA LEU A 257 15.53 -2.50 4.82
C LEU A 257 15.19 -2.17 3.36
N CYS A 258 14.02 -1.59 3.12
CA CYS A 258 13.61 -1.12 1.81
C CYS A 258 14.57 -0.04 1.27
N LEU A 259 14.97 0.91 2.10
CA LEU A 259 15.95 1.95 1.75
C LEU A 259 17.29 1.34 1.31
N VAL A 260 17.87 0.47 2.15
CA VAL A 260 19.14 -0.22 1.83
C VAL A 260 19.01 -1.02 0.52
N ASN A 261 17.90 -1.73 0.35
CA ASN A 261 17.63 -2.49 -0.86
C ASN A 261 17.56 -1.59 -2.11
N GLN A 262 16.92 -0.41 -2.04
CA GLN A 262 16.86 0.52 -3.16
C GLN A 262 18.24 1.09 -3.49
N LEU A 263 19.03 1.49 -2.48
CA LEU A 263 20.40 1.98 -2.69
C LEU A 263 21.27 0.94 -3.39
N GLN A 264 21.17 -0.34 -3.00
CA GLN A 264 21.88 -1.43 -3.66
C GLN A 264 21.39 -1.66 -5.10
N ARG A 265 20.08 -1.71 -5.32
CA ARG A 265 19.49 -1.97 -6.65
C ARG A 265 19.79 -0.86 -7.66
N LEU A 266 19.94 0.37 -7.18
CA LEU A 266 20.34 1.53 -8.00
C LEU A 266 21.85 1.60 -8.25
N GLY A 267 22.65 0.69 -7.66
CA GLY A 267 24.11 0.72 -7.76
C GLY A 267 24.77 1.84 -6.97
N LEU A 268 24.06 2.43 -6.00
CA LEU A 268 24.51 3.58 -5.20
C LEU A 268 25.15 3.18 -3.87
N ALA A 269 25.14 1.89 -3.50
CA ALA A 269 25.57 1.41 -2.18
C ALA A 269 26.98 1.86 -1.77
N ASN A 270 27.93 1.94 -2.71
CA ASN A 270 29.31 2.36 -2.42
C ASN A 270 29.42 3.81 -1.92
N HIS A 271 28.41 4.64 -2.22
CA HIS A 271 28.36 5.99 -1.68
C HIS A 271 27.91 6.00 -0.22
N PHE A 272 27.18 4.99 0.25
CA PHE A 272 26.49 4.95 1.54
C PHE A 272 26.93 3.76 2.42
N THR A 273 28.18 3.33 2.30
CA THR A 273 28.67 2.12 2.99
C THR A 273 28.49 2.18 4.50
N HIS A 274 28.89 3.28 5.13
CA HIS A 274 28.80 3.46 6.58
C HIS A 274 27.34 3.42 7.07
N GLU A 275 26.47 4.15 6.39
CA GLU A 275 25.07 4.28 6.76
C GLU A 275 24.31 2.95 6.56
N ILE A 276 24.64 2.21 5.51
CA ILE A 276 24.14 0.85 5.29
C ILE A 276 24.61 -0.10 6.40
N GLU A 277 25.90 -0.03 6.77
CA GLU A 277 26.46 -0.87 7.84
C GLU A 277 25.77 -0.60 9.18
N GLU A 278 25.55 0.66 9.56
CA GLU A 278 24.85 1.02 10.81
C GLU A 278 23.43 0.46 10.87
N ILE A 279 22.66 0.62 9.78
CA ILE A 279 21.31 0.08 9.66
C ILE A 279 21.33 -1.46 9.84
N LEU A 280 22.23 -2.15 9.13
CA LEU A 280 22.30 -3.61 9.16
C LEU A 280 22.82 -4.15 10.50
N VAL A 281 23.73 -3.46 11.17
CA VAL A 281 24.17 -3.82 12.54
C VAL A 281 22.98 -3.80 13.49
N GLN A 282 22.14 -2.76 13.43
CA GLN A 282 20.99 -2.65 14.32
C GLN A 282 19.95 -3.75 14.04
N ILE A 283 19.65 -3.99 12.77
CA ILE A 283 18.74 -5.06 12.37
C ILE A 283 19.28 -6.42 12.83
N TYR A 284 20.58 -6.69 12.62
CA TYR A 284 21.20 -7.94 13.05
C TYR A 284 21.12 -8.17 14.56
N ARG A 285 21.33 -7.12 15.36
CA ARG A 285 21.16 -7.18 16.82
C ARG A 285 19.74 -7.58 17.19
N ASN A 286 18.74 -6.98 16.56
CA ASN A 286 17.34 -7.27 16.82
C ASN A 286 17.01 -8.73 16.47
N TYR A 287 17.48 -9.24 15.32
CA TYR A 287 17.36 -10.66 14.96
C TYR A 287 18.00 -11.62 15.97
N LYS A 288 19.09 -11.22 16.64
CA LYS A 288 19.74 -12.05 17.68
C LYS A 288 19.04 -12.04 19.03
N THR A 289 18.41 -10.91 19.38
CA THR A 289 17.71 -10.75 20.67
C THR A 289 16.30 -11.28 20.65
N LEU A 290 15.67 -11.36 19.47
CA LEU A 290 14.37 -11.98 19.31
C LEU A 290 14.53 -13.50 19.41
N GLU A 291 14.30 -14.05 20.61
CA GLU A 291 13.85 -15.44 20.70
C GLU A 291 12.60 -15.54 19.83
N TRP A 292 12.65 -16.41 18.81
CA TRP A 292 11.62 -16.58 17.79
C TRP A 292 10.23 -16.55 18.43
N LEU A 293 9.55 -15.40 18.33
CA LEU A 293 8.25 -15.22 18.94
C LEU A 293 7.25 -15.83 17.96
N ASP A 294 6.59 -16.87 18.45
CA ASP A 294 5.57 -17.73 17.81
C ASP A 294 4.28 -16.96 17.40
N LYS A 295 4.40 -15.71 16.97
CA LYS A 295 3.29 -14.82 16.59
C LYS A 295 3.30 -14.55 15.09
N ALA A 296 3.30 -15.60 14.29
CA ALA A 296 2.85 -15.45 12.91
C ALA A 296 1.36 -15.11 12.95
N SER A 297 1.01 -13.87 12.57
CA SER A 297 -0.37 -13.51 12.29
C SER A 297 -0.85 -14.38 11.13
N ASN A 298 -2.11 -14.80 11.18
CA ASN A 298 -2.75 -15.48 10.05
C ASN A 298 -3.40 -14.47 9.08
N ASN A 299 -3.39 -13.17 9.41
CA ASN A 299 -3.90 -12.14 8.51
C ASN A 299 -2.99 -12.00 7.28
N ILE A 300 -3.57 -12.04 6.09
CA ILE A 300 -2.85 -12.00 4.81
C ILE A 300 -1.92 -10.78 4.68
N VAL A 301 -2.29 -9.64 5.25
CA VAL A 301 -1.51 -8.40 5.19
C VAL A 301 -0.25 -8.53 6.03
N ASP A 302 -0.40 -8.96 7.27
CA ASP A 302 0.72 -9.16 8.20
C ASP A 302 1.69 -10.22 7.67
N VAL A 303 1.16 -11.34 7.15
CA VAL A 303 1.97 -12.39 6.51
C VAL A 303 2.77 -11.83 5.34
N GLY A 304 2.13 -11.02 4.47
CA GLY A 304 2.77 -10.40 3.33
C GLY A 304 3.92 -9.46 3.73
N ILE A 305 3.68 -8.61 4.73
CA ILE A 305 4.66 -7.67 5.30
C ILE A 305 5.81 -8.42 5.95
N GLN A 306 5.52 -9.42 6.78
CA GLN A 306 6.53 -10.21 7.48
C GLN A 306 7.42 -10.98 6.50
N LEU A 307 6.83 -11.66 5.50
CA LEU A 307 7.58 -12.32 4.43
C LEU A 307 8.49 -11.34 3.68
N HIS A 308 7.98 -10.15 3.39
CA HIS A 308 8.77 -9.12 2.71
C HIS A 308 9.97 -8.69 3.56
N LYS A 309 9.72 -8.39 4.84
CA LYS A 309 10.75 -7.99 5.82
C LYS A 309 11.81 -9.06 5.99
N ASP A 310 11.43 -10.29 6.31
CA ASP A 310 12.38 -11.37 6.60
C ASP A 310 13.21 -11.74 5.38
N SER A 311 12.58 -11.77 4.18
CA SER A 311 13.31 -12.05 2.94
C SER A 311 14.34 -10.97 2.63
N LEU A 312 13.99 -9.69 2.86
CA LEU A 312 14.93 -8.60 2.69
C LEU A 312 16.06 -8.66 3.73
N ALA A 313 15.73 -8.83 5.00
CA ALA A 313 16.71 -8.90 6.08
C ALA A 313 17.68 -10.05 5.85
N PHE A 314 17.18 -11.26 5.60
CA PHE A 314 18.02 -12.43 5.30
C PHE A 314 18.98 -12.17 4.15
N ARG A 315 18.45 -11.65 3.03
CA ARG A 315 19.25 -11.42 1.83
C ARG A 315 20.31 -10.36 2.07
N LEU A 316 19.92 -9.21 2.62
CA LEU A 316 20.83 -8.09 2.85
C LEU A 316 21.91 -8.44 3.88
N LEU A 317 21.53 -9.05 5.02
CA LEU A 317 22.48 -9.47 6.03
C LEU A 317 23.52 -10.46 5.48
N ARG A 318 23.09 -11.46 4.69
CA ARG A 318 24.03 -12.41 4.07
C ARG A 318 24.97 -11.75 3.06
N MET A 319 24.45 -10.85 2.21
CA MET A 319 25.28 -10.11 1.26
C MET A 319 26.39 -9.29 1.94
N HIS A 320 26.16 -8.87 3.19
CA HIS A 320 27.10 -8.11 4.00
C HIS A 320 27.90 -8.97 5.00
N GLY A 321 27.88 -10.31 4.84
CA GLY A 321 28.74 -11.22 5.61
C GLY A 321 28.21 -11.59 7.00
N TYR A 322 26.98 -11.22 7.35
CA TYR A 322 26.37 -11.63 8.62
C TYR A 322 25.92 -13.09 8.57
N SER A 323 26.18 -13.82 9.65
CA SER A 323 25.68 -15.19 9.83
C SER A 323 24.24 -15.16 10.35
N ILE A 324 23.30 -15.55 9.48
CA ILE A 324 21.86 -15.66 9.78
C ILE A 324 21.34 -17.05 9.37
N SER A 325 20.57 -17.67 10.26
CA SER A 325 19.92 -18.96 10.01
C SER A 325 18.75 -18.78 9.03
N PRO A 326 18.60 -19.63 8.00
CA PRO A 326 17.50 -19.50 7.04
C PRO A 326 16.11 -19.71 7.63
N ARG A 327 15.99 -20.42 8.75
CA ARG A 327 14.76 -20.55 9.53
C ARG A 327 14.05 -19.23 9.81
N HIS A 328 14.78 -18.12 9.92
CA HIS A 328 14.20 -16.79 10.17
C HIS A 328 13.33 -16.28 9.04
N PHE A 329 13.53 -16.70 7.79
CA PHE A 329 12.67 -16.29 6.67
C PHE A 329 11.89 -17.46 6.05
N CYS A 330 12.38 -18.71 6.21
CA CYS A 330 11.70 -19.92 5.75
C CYS A 330 10.55 -20.38 6.68
N TRP A 331 10.20 -19.62 7.72
CA TRP A 331 9.18 -19.99 8.71
C TRP A 331 7.83 -20.37 8.08
N PHE A 332 7.46 -19.71 6.98
CA PHE A 332 6.18 -19.93 6.30
C PHE A 332 6.04 -21.35 5.73
N LEU A 333 7.16 -22.05 5.47
CA LEU A 333 7.12 -23.44 4.98
C LEU A 333 6.55 -24.41 6.01
N ASN A 334 6.68 -24.08 7.30
CA ASN A 334 6.23 -24.90 8.42
C ASN A 334 4.76 -24.62 8.80
N ASN A 335 4.11 -23.62 8.17
CA ASN A 335 2.72 -23.28 8.41
C ASN A 335 1.86 -23.59 7.16
N GLN A 336 1.05 -24.65 7.25
CA GLN A 336 0.22 -25.09 6.12
C GLN A 336 -0.86 -24.07 5.73
N GLU A 337 -1.42 -23.35 6.71
CA GLU A 337 -2.44 -22.32 6.46
C GLU A 337 -1.85 -21.16 5.66
N VAL A 338 -0.67 -20.66 6.08
CA VAL A 338 0.05 -19.61 5.36
C VAL A 338 0.42 -20.04 3.93
N ARG A 339 0.85 -21.29 3.75
CA ARG A 339 1.12 -21.82 2.39
C ARG A 339 -0.13 -21.81 1.52
N ALA A 340 -1.26 -22.27 2.04
CA ALA A 340 -2.53 -22.26 1.33
C ALA A 340 -2.95 -20.84 0.97
N GLN A 341 -2.85 -19.89 1.91
CA GLN A 341 -3.14 -18.47 1.68
C GLN A 341 -2.31 -17.89 0.53
N ILE A 342 -1.01 -18.18 0.47
CA ILE A 342 -0.13 -17.71 -0.60
C ILE A 342 -0.53 -18.31 -1.95
N GLU A 343 -0.86 -19.61 -1.98
CA GLU A 343 -1.25 -20.31 -3.20
C GLU A 343 -2.62 -19.87 -3.74
N GLU A 344 -3.55 -19.49 -2.85
CA GLU A 344 -4.88 -18.97 -3.20
C GLU A 344 -4.82 -17.49 -3.63
N ASN A 345 -3.95 -16.69 -3.00
CA ASN A 345 -3.86 -15.23 -3.19
C ASN A 345 -2.56 -14.80 -3.91
N GLN A 346 -2.22 -15.49 -4.99
CA GLN A 346 -0.95 -15.32 -5.71
C GLN A 346 -0.69 -13.86 -6.13
N GLY A 347 -1.72 -13.16 -6.61
CA GLY A 347 -1.62 -11.75 -7.01
C GLY A 347 -1.21 -10.84 -5.85
N TYR A 348 -1.73 -11.08 -4.65
CA TYR A 348 -1.38 -10.33 -3.44
C TYR A 348 0.08 -10.58 -3.03
N PHE A 349 0.51 -11.85 -3.03
CA PHE A 349 1.83 -12.25 -2.58
C PHE A 349 2.94 -12.14 -3.65
N THR A 350 2.65 -11.60 -4.83
CA THR A 350 3.61 -11.55 -5.95
C THR A 350 4.93 -10.87 -5.54
N ILE A 351 4.85 -9.71 -4.89
CA ILE A 351 6.05 -8.96 -4.46
C ILE A 351 6.78 -9.70 -3.34
N SER A 352 6.06 -10.25 -2.35
CA SER A 352 6.66 -11.01 -1.25
C SER A 352 7.37 -12.26 -1.77
N MET A 353 6.74 -13.02 -2.67
CA MET A 353 7.33 -14.21 -3.30
C MET A 353 8.53 -13.89 -4.19
N LEU A 354 8.52 -12.75 -4.89
CA LEU A 354 9.71 -12.29 -5.61
C LEU A 354 10.90 -12.02 -4.68
N ASN A 355 10.64 -11.44 -3.50
CA ASN A 355 11.68 -11.21 -2.51
C ASN A 355 12.17 -12.53 -1.87
N VAL A 356 11.27 -13.47 -1.57
CA VAL A 356 11.62 -14.84 -1.13
C VAL A 356 12.50 -15.51 -2.17
N TYR A 357 12.09 -15.51 -3.44
CA TYR A 357 12.84 -16.13 -4.53
C TYR A 357 14.26 -15.56 -4.63
N ARG A 358 14.40 -14.23 -4.60
CA ARG A 358 15.71 -13.55 -4.59
C ARG A 358 16.55 -13.85 -3.36
N ALA A 359 15.93 -14.00 -2.19
CA ALA A 359 16.64 -14.36 -0.97
C ALA A 359 17.30 -15.74 -1.10
N THR A 360 16.65 -16.68 -1.81
CA THR A 360 17.18 -18.03 -2.02
C THR A 360 18.41 -18.09 -2.93
N ASP A 361 18.78 -17.02 -3.64
CA ASP A 361 20.03 -16.96 -4.40
C ASP A 361 21.28 -16.94 -3.50
N LEU A 362 21.11 -16.70 -2.19
CA LEU A 362 22.18 -16.70 -1.19
C LEU A 362 22.20 -17.98 -0.34
N MET A 363 21.66 -19.07 -0.87
CA MET A 363 21.67 -20.39 -0.25
C MET A 363 23.09 -20.96 -0.14
N PHE A 364 23.41 -21.56 1.00
CA PHE A 364 24.62 -22.35 1.20
C PHE A 364 24.36 -23.86 1.03
N PRO A 365 25.39 -24.67 0.73
CA PRO A 365 25.24 -26.12 0.65
C PRO A 365 24.67 -26.72 1.93
N GLY A 366 23.62 -27.55 1.80
CA GLY A 366 22.96 -28.22 2.92
C GLY A 366 21.74 -27.49 3.50
N GLU A 367 21.40 -26.30 3.01
CA GLU A 367 20.24 -25.53 3.47
C GLU A 367 18.95 -25.96 2.74
N ASN A 368 18.46 -27.17 3.05
CA ASN A 368 17.28 -27.77 2.40
C ASN A 368 16.02 -26.89 2.48
N GLU A 369 15.84 -26.14 3.58
CA GLU A 369 14.72 -25.22 3.78
C GLU A 369 14.74 -24.03 2.79
N VAL A 370 15.92 -23.61 2.34
CA VAL A 370 16.07 -22.55 1.33
C VAL A 370 15.77 -23.09 -0.07
N GLU A 371 16.17 -24.33 -0.35
CA GLU A 371 15.83 -25.02 -1.59
C GLU A 371 14.31 -25.23 -1.71
N GLU A 372 13.63 -25.64 -0.63
CA GLU A 372 12.17 -25.73 -0.60
C GLU A 372 11.52 -24.35 -0.82
N ALA A 373 12.02 -23.30 -0.16
CA ALA A 373 11.53 -21.93 -0.35
C ALA A 373 11.70 -21.46 -1.81
N ARG A 374 12.81 -21.84 -2.47
CA ARG A 374 13.08 -21.52 -3.88
C ARG A 374 12.07 -22.21 -4.80
N SER A 375 11.83 -23.50 -4.57
CA SER A 375 10.86 -24.29 -5.32
C SER A 375 9.43 -23.74 -5.16
N PHE A 376 9.03 -23.45 -3.91
CA PHE A 376 7.70 -22.92 -3.60
C PHE A 376 7.48 -21.53 -4.22
N SER A 377 8.40 -20.58 -4.00
CA SER A 377 8.29 -19.23 -4.54
C SER A 377 8.31 -19.22 -6.07
N ARG A 378 9.15 -20.06 -6.71
CA ARG A 378 9.16 -20.24 -8.17
C ARG A 378 7.81 -20.72 -8.68
N LYS A 379 7.24 -21.77 -8.08
CA LYS A 379 5.93 -22.33 -8.47
C LYS A 379 4.83 -21.26 -8.42
N VAL A 380 4.82 -20.42 -7.38
CA VAL A 380 3.84 -19.33 -7.25
C VAL A 380 4.04 -18.26 -8.34
N LEU A 381 5.29 -17.83 -8.57
CA LEU A 381 5.63 -16.82 -9.59
C LEU A 381 5.37 -17.31 -11.03
N GLU A 382 5.66 -18.58 -11.32
CA GLU A 382 5.36 -19.19 -12.63
C GLU A 382 3.86 -19.25 -12.89
N LYS A 383 3.04 -19.58 -11.89
CA LYS A 383 1.56 -19.54 -12.04
C LYS A 383 1.05 -18.14 -12.38
N ILE A 384 1.65 -17.10 -11.82
CA ILE A 384 1.31 -15.70 -12.14
C ILE A 384 1.68 -15.41 -13.61
N THR A 385 2.89 -15.77 -14.02
CA THR A 385 3.37 -15.53 -15.40
C THR A 385 2.62 -16.36 -16.45
N LEU A 386 2.19 -17.57 -16.11
CA LEU A 386 1.41 -18.45 -16.98
C LEU A 386 -0.01 -17.91 -17.22
N LYS A 387 -0.62 -17.27 -16.21
CA LYS A 387 -1.87 -16.53 -16.41
C LYS A 387 -1.68 -15.43 -17.46
N ASP A 388 -0.62 -14.62 -17.33
CA ASP A 388 -0.30 -13.56 -18.30
C ASP A 388 -0.06 -14.10 -19.73
N SER A 389 0.65 -15.23 -19.88
CA SER A 389 1.04 -15.77 -21.20
C SER A 389 -0.03 -16.62 -21.92
N SER A 390 -0.87 -17.35 -21.17
CA SER A 390 -1.99 -18.11 -21.76
C SER A 390 -3.02 -17.18 -22.42
N LEU A 391 -3.08 -15.93 -21.98
CA LEU A 391 -3.97 -14.88 -22.49
C LEU A 391 -3.42 -14.15 -23.71
N ALA A 392 -2.10 -14.02 -23.85
CA ALA A 392 -1.49 -13.54 -25.10
C ALA A 392 -1.77 -14.48 -26.29
N SER A 393 -1.88 -15.80 -26.02
CA SER A 393 -2.15 -16.81 -27.06
C SER A 393 -3.64 -16.94 -27.43
N THR A 394 -4.57 -16.56 -26.56
CA THR A 394 -6.02 -16.59 -26.83
C THR A 394 -6.53 -15.32 -27.52
N GLY A 395 -5.79 -14.20 -27.43
CA GLY A 395 -6.07 -12.97 -28.19
C GLY A 395 -5.70 -13.02 -29.68
N LEU A 396 -4.90 -14.00 -30.11
CA LEU A 396 -4.50 -14.19 -31.52
C LEU A 396 -5.37 -15.19 -32.30
N ASN A 397 -6.26 -15.94 -31.62
CA ASN A 397 -7.13 -16.95 -32.25
C ASN A 397 -8.60 -16.51 -32.37
N LYS A 398 -8.89 -15.22 -32.24
CA LYS A 398 -10.18 -14.61 -32.61
C LYS A 398 -9.95 -13.35 -33.45
N MET A 399 -9.45 -13.54 -34.66
CA MET A 399 -9.72 -12.66 -35.81
C MET A 399 -10.46 -13.46 -36.87
#